data_AF-A0A1M4XPH5-F1
#
_entry.id   AF-A0A1M4XPH5-F1
#
_cell.length_a   1.000
_cell.length_b   1.000
_cell.length_c   1.000
_cell.angle_alpha   90.00
_cell.angle_beta   90.00
_cell.angle_gamma   90.00
#
_symmetry.space_group_name_H-M   'P 1'
#
loop_
_entity.id
_entity.type
_entity.pdbx_description
1 polymer ?
#
loop_
_entity_poly.entity_id
_entity_poly.type
_entity_poly.pdbx_seq_one_letter_code
_entity_poly.pdbx_strand_id
1 'polypeptide(L)'
;MKETDIQAFSKTDNLRLYIIEHTLHIETLVSEAIEHLLGIDYKTSKSFGYGSSALSFNQKIQIIQDIKGIESEMTKKLSCLMNIRNKFAHVQEIDSFENLFTLTSVGKEIEKQLSKWYSLDEKKVSDDEHKFRFFKLAEEITYMLILLQVETRTKNRVLEIEKEFTEGNLKSYVEVVSELENASEIQSKVFAKTSEKLPHLKIDKK
;
A
#
# COMPACT_ATOMS: atom_id res chain seq x y z
N MET A 1 1.44 -32.16 13.59
CA MET A 1 1.49 -30.84 12.91
C MET A 1 2.92 -30.36 13.01
N LYS A 2 3.67 -30.22 11.91
CA LYS A 2 5.04 -29.66 11.98
C LYS A 2 4.91 -28.21 12.46
N GLU A 3 5.68 -27.82 13.48
CA GLU A 3 5.76 -26.45 13.98
C GLU A 3 5.94 -25.52 12.78
N THR A 4 4.86 -24.83 12.42
CA THR A 4 4.93 -23.77 11.43
C THR A 4 5.55 -22.63 12.21
N ASP A 5 6.76 -22.24 11.86
CA ASP A 5 7.53 -21.24 12.60
C ASP A 5 6.78 -19.90 12.53
N ILE A 6 5.94 -19.60 13.54
CA ILE A 6 5.07 -18.41 13.62
C ILE A 6 5.92 -17.17 13.97
N GLN A 7 7.09 -17.01 13.34
CA GLN A 7 8.12 -16.01 13.67
C GLN A 7 8.46 -15.06 12.51
N ALA A 8 7.67 -15.01 11.43
CA ALA A 8 8.09 -14.39 10.18
C ALA A 8 8.61 -12.94 10.30
N PHE A 9 8.10 -12.15 11.25
CA PHE A 9 8.56 -10.77 11.48
C PHE A 9 9.03 -10.47 12.91
N SER A 10 8.87 -11.43 13.83
CA SER A 10 9.19 -11.26 15.24
C SER A 10 9.68 -12.57 15.83
N LYS A 11 10.82 -12.51 16.51
CA LYS A 11 11.45 -13.66 17.18
C LYS A 11 11.24 -13.66 18.69
N THR A 12 10.38 -12.78 19.19
CA THR A 12 10.14 -12.64 20.63
C THR A 12 9.00 -13.54 21.09
N ASP A 13 9.18 -14.12 22.27
CA ASP A 13 8.13 -14.87 22.97
C ASP A 13 7.15 -13.94 23.68
N ASN A 14 7.49 -12.65 23.84
CA ASN A 14 6.61 -11.67 24.44
C ASN A 14 5.52 -11.26 23.44
N LEU A 15 4.26 -11.61 23.73
CA LEU A 15 3.14 -11.37 22.83
C LEU A 15 2.91 -9.89 22.47
N ARG A 16 3.11 -8.98 23.44
CA ARG A 16 2.97 -7.54 23.19
C ARG A 16 3.99 -7.05 22.17
N LEU A 17 5.26 -7.39 22.38
CA LEU A 17 6.33 -7.05 21.45
C LEU A 17 6.11 -7.73 20.08
N TYR A 18 5.66 -8.98 20.07
CA TYR A 18 5.34 -9.73 18.87
C TYR A 18 4.31 -9.00 17.99
N ILE A 19 3.22 -8.52 18.59
CA ILE A 19 2.17 -7.76 17.90
C ILE A 19 2.71 -6.42 17.40
N ILE A 20 3.47 -5.71 18.24
CA ILE A 20 4.04 -4.40 17.88
C ILE A 20 4.99 -4.53 16.69
N GLU A 21 5.90 -5.50 16.68
CA GLU A 21 6.88 -5.69 15.60
C GLU A 21 6.20 -6.02 14.25
N HIS A 22 5.20 -6.92 14.26
CA HIS A 22 4.42 -7.22 13.05
C HIS A 22 3.69 -5.97 12.51
N THR A 23 3.08 -5.19 13.41
CA THR A 23 2.35 -3.99 13.00
C THR A 23 3.26 -2.88 12.50
N LEU A 24 4.44 -2.67 13.10
CA LEU A 24 5.44 -1.72 12.60
C LEU A 24 5.96 -2.09 11.21
N HIS A 25 6.14 -3.39 10.95
CA HIS A 25 6.49 -3.85 9.61
C HIS A 25 5.41 -3.48 8.59
N ILE A 26 4.14 -3.73 8.91
CA ILE A 26 3.00 -3.37 8.06
C ILE A 26 2.86 -1.85 7.88
N GLU A 27 3.07 -1.05 8.93
CA GLU A 27 3.08 0.43 8.84
C GLU A 27 4.16 0.93 7.86
N THR A 28 5.31 0.26 7.83
CA THR A 28 6.38 0.55 6.87
C THR A 28 5.94 0.23 5.45
N LEU A 29 5.38 -0.97 5.21
CA LEU A 29 4.87 -1.38 3.90
C LEU A 29 3.76 -0.46 3.37
N VAL A 30 2.90 0.07 4.25
CA VAL A 30 1.89 1.07 3.90
C VAL A 30 2.53 2.37 3.42
N SER A 31 3.60 2.81 4.08
CA SER A 31 4.32 4.03 3.70
C SER A 31 5.05 3.86 2.37
N GLU A 32 5.66 2.70 2.14
CA GLU A 32 6.26 2.31 0.86
C GLU A 32 5.23 2.20 -0.28
N ALA A 33 4.05 1.64 0.00
CA ALA A 33 2.96 1.60 -0.96
C ALA A 33 2.57 3.01 -1.41
N ILE A 34 2.42 3.95 -0.48
CA ILE A 34 2.12 5.35 -0.81
C ILE A 34 3.23 6.00 -1.64
N GLU A 35 4.50 5.75 -1.29
CA GLU A 35 5.64 6.22 -2.08
C GLU A 35 5.52 5.79 -3.55
N HIS A 36 5.22 4.52 -3.83
CA HIS A 36 5.07 4.05 -5.21
C HIS A 36 3.82 4.58 -5.90
N LEU A 37 2.73 4.79 -5.16
CA LEU A 37 1.48 5.31 -5.71
C LEU A 37 1.58 6.77 -6.11
N LEU A 38 2.29 7.57 -5.31
CA LEU A 38 2.40 9.01 -5.50
C LEU A 38 3.71 9.44 -6.17
N GLY A 39 4.69 8.55 -6.31
CA GLY A 39 6.01 8.88 -6.84
C GLY A 39 6.80 9.83 -5.93
N ILE A 40 6.70 9.64 -4.62
CA ILE A 40 7.36 10.48 -3.60
C ILE A 40 8.30 9.64 -2.75
N ASP A 41 9.31 10.26 -2.13
CA ASP A 41 10.09 9.61 -1.06
C ASP A 41 9.34 9.76 0.26
N TYR A 42 8.81 8.66 0.82
CA TYR A 42 8.03 8.74 2.06
C TYR A 42 8.89 9.13 3.25
N LYS A 43 10.20 8.82 3.26
CA LYS A 43 11.09 9.05 4.42
C LYS A 43 11.37 10.53 4.64
N THR A 44 11.46 11.29 3.55
CA THR A 44 11.64 12.75 3.59
C THR A 44 10.31 13.52 3.54
N SER A 45 9.19 12.82 3.33
CA SER A 45 7.87 13.43 3.28
C SER A 45 7.41 13.97 4.64
N LYS A 46 6.94 15.22 4.66
CA LYS A 46 6.30 15.83 5.84
C LYS A 46 4.99 15.13 6.25
N SER A 47 4.24 14.62 5.27
CA SER A 47 2.92 14.02 5.46
C SER A 47 2.98 12.51 5.65
N PHE A 48 3.99 11.84 5.08
CA PHE A 48 4.05 10.37 5.09
C PHE A 48 5.24 9.79 5.87
N GLY A 49 6.21 10.63 6.25
CA GLY A 49 7.38 10.24 7.04
C GLY A 49 7.07 10.06 8.52
N TYR A 50 8.03 10.38 9.38
CA TYR A 50 8.01 10.09 10.82
C TYR A 50 7.80 11.33 11.72
N GLY A 51 7.55 12.49 11.12
CA GLY A 51 7.36 13.74 11.86
C GLY A 51 6.04 13.78 12.64
N SER A 52 5.92 14.70 13.58
CA SER A 52 4.68 14.92 14.35
C SER A 52 3.49 15.38 13.51
N SER A 53 3.75 15.90 12.30
CA SER A 53 2.74 16.27 11.30
C SER A 53 2.39 15.12 10.35
N ALA A 54 3.00 13.95 10.50
CA ALA A 54 2.74 12.82 9.64
C ALA A 54 1.32 12.32 9.83
N LEU A 55 0.72 11.87 8.72
CA LEU A 55 -0.59 11.27 8.71
C LEU A 55 -0.58 9.98 9.52
N SER A 56 -1.63 9.80 10.30
CA SER A 56 -1.88 8.54 11.02
C SER A 56 -2.02 7.37 10.05
N PHE A 57 -1.80 6.16 10.55
CA PHE A 57 -1.97 4.95 9.77
C PHE A 57 -3.34 4.87 9.06
N ASN A 58 -4.42 5.20 9.77
CA ASN A 58 -5.77 5.16 9.19
C ASN A 58 -5.92 6.15 8.02
N GLN A 59 -5.35 7.35 8.14
CA GLN A 59 -5.36 8.34 7.05
C GLN A 59 -4.53 7.84 5.85
N LYS A 60 -3.39 7.18 6.10
CA LYS A 60 -2.60 6.54 5.04
C LYS A 60 -3.40 5.45 4.31
N ILE A 61 -4.13 4.59 5.04
CA ILE A 61 -4.98 3.57 4.42
C ILE A 61 -6.08 4.18 3.56
N GLN A 62 -6.77 5.21 4.06
CA GLN A 62 -7.82 5.92 3.29
C GLN A 62 -7.27 6.45 1.96
N ILE A 63 -6.08 7.03 1.97
CA ILE A 63 -5.41 7.49 0.74
C ILE A 63 -5.18 6.33 -0.23
N ILE A 64 -4.69 5.19 0.24
CA ILE A 64 -4.47 4.03 -0.64
C ILE A 64 -5.82 3.53 -1.21
N GLN A 65 -6.89 3.51 -0.39
CA GLN A 65 -8.23 3.16 -0.86
C GLN A 65 -8.70 4.10 -1.97
N ASP A 66 -8.53 5.41 -1.79
CA ASP A 66 -8.98 6.41 -2.75
C ASP A 66 -8.20 6.34 -4.07
N ILE A 67 -6.91 5.99 -4.05
CA ILE A 67 -6.07 5.91 -5.25
C ILE A 67 -6.28 4.60 -6.02
N LYS A 68 -6.32 3.46 -5.32
CA LYS A 68 -6.28 2.12 -5.94
C LYS A 68 -7.57 1.33 -5.86
N GLY A 69 -8.53 1.78 -5.04
CA GLY A 69 -9.76 1.04 -4.79
C GLY A 69 -9.51 -0.26 -4.03
N ILE A 70 -8.71 -0.22 -2.95
CA ILE A 70 -8.53 -1.40 -2.09
C ILE A 70 -9.92 -1.94 -1.66
N GLU A 71 -10.09 -3.25 -1.74
CA GLU A 71 -11.34 -3.90 -1.36
C GLU A 71 -11.77 -3.58 0.08
N SER A 72 -13.08 -3.45 0.28
CA SER A 72 -13.67 -3.13 1.58
C SER A 72 -13.26 -4.11 2.69
N GLU A 73 -12.98 -5.37 2.35
CA GLU A 73 -12.57 -6.40 3.31
C GLU A 73 -11.15 -6.17 3.83
N MET A 74 -10.21 -5.79 2.97
CA MET A 74 -8.83 -5.46 3.36
C MET A 74 -8.80 -4.27 4.33
N THR A 75 -9.67 -3.29 4.10
CA THR A 75 -9.81 -2.14 5.00
C THR A 75 -10.25 -2.57 6.40
N LYS A 76 -11.19 -3.52 6.49
CA LYS A 76 -11.60 -4.10 7.78
C LYS A 76 -10.44 -4.85 8.45
N LYS A 77 -9.66 -5.61 7.69
CA LYS A 77 -8.48 -6.33 8.19
C LYS A 77 -7.41 -5.38 8.76
N LEU A 78 -7.08 -4.32 8.03
CA LEU A 78 -6.16 -3.26 8.48
C LEU A 78 -6.66 -2.54 9.74
N SER A 79 -7.96 -2.22 9.79
CA SER A 79 -8.58 -1.63 10.98
C SER A 79 -8.54 -2.57 12.19
N CYS A 80 -8.84 -3.86 11.97
CA CYS A 80 -8.75 -4.90 13.00
C CYS A 80 -7.31 -5.01 13.55
N LEU A 81 -6.31 -5.09 12.67
CA LEU A 81 -4.89 -5.11 13.03
C LEU A 81 -4.51 -3.92 13.94
N MET A 82 -4.92 -2.71 13.57
CA MET A 82 -4.62 -1.50 14.34
C MET A 82 -5.34 -1.47 15.69
N ASN A 83 -6.58 -1.97 15.76
CA ASN A 83 -7.29 -2.08 17.02
C ASN A 83 -6.58 -3.03 17.98
N ILE A 84 -6.11 -4.19 17.49
CA ILE A 84 -5.29 -5.13 18.28
C ILE A 84 -4.02 -4.43 18.78
N ARG A 85 -3.24 -3.85 17.86
CA ARG A 85 -2.00 -3.12 18.17
C ARG A 85 -2.21 -2.07 19.26
N ASN A 86 -3.21 -1.21 19.11
CA ASN A 86 -3.45 -0.10 20.02
C ASN A 86 -3.78 -0.58 21.43
N LYS A 87 -4.51 -1.69 21.58
CA LYS A 87 -4.81 -2.26 22.89
C LYS A 87 -3.57 -2.88 23.54
N PHE A 88 -2.80 -3.68 22.81
CA PHE A 88 -1.55 -4.25 23.32
C PHE A 88 -0.50 -3.18 23.64
N ALA A 89 -0.43 -2.10 22.87
CA ALA A 89 0.56 -1.04 23.10
C ALA A 89 0.23 -0.15 24.31
N HIS A 90 -1.05 0.13 24.57
CA HIS A 90 -1.45 1.19 25.51
C HIS A 90 -2.19 0.72 26.75
N VAL A 91 -2.75 -0.49 26.79
CA VAL A 91 -3.50 -1.00 27.94
C VAL A 91 -2.65 -2.03 28.66
N GLN A 92 -2.28 -1.75 29.91
CA GLN A 92 -1.32 -2.56 30.66
C GLN A 92 -1.83 -3.98 30.90
N GLU A 93 -3.12 -4.12 31.19
CA GLU A 93 -3.83 -5.37 31.49
C GLU A 93 -4.00 -6.27 30.26
N ILE A 94 -3.67 -5.79 29.06
CA ILE A 94 -3.73 -6.58 27.83
C ILE A 94 -2.35 -7.20 27.58
N ASP A 95 -2.21 -8.43 28.06
CA ASP A 95 -1.03 -9.29 27.90
C ASP A 95 -1.34 -10.60 27.16
N SER A 96 -2.62 -10.91 26.94
CA SER A 96 -3.13 -12.06 26.18
C SER A 96 -4.28 -11.65 25.25
N PHE A 97 -4.61 -12.48 24.26
CA PHE A 97 -5.81 -12.30 23.44
C PHE A 97 -7.08 -12.53 24.25
N GLU A 98 -7.10 -13.47 25.19
CA GLU A 98 -8.24 -13.64 26.10
C GLU A 98 -8.54 -12.34 26.87
N ASN A 99 -7.51 -11.67 27.39
CA ASN A 99 -7.66 -10.38 28.07
C ASN A 99 -8.11 -9.29 27.09
N LEU A 100 -7.61 -9.27 25.86
CA LEU A 100 -8.11 -8.37 24.81
C LEU A 100 -9.62 -8.53 24.59
N PHE A 101 -10.10 -9.77 24.48
CA PHE A 101 -11.49 -10.07 24.14
C PHE A 101 -12.46 -9.80 25.29
N THR A 102 -12.01 -10.01 26.52
CA THR A 102 -12.84 -9.89 27.72
C THR A 102 -12.81 -8.49 28.34
N LEU A 103 -11.66 -7.82 28.34
CA LEU A 103 -11.45 -6.55 29.06
C LEU A 103 -11.70 -5.30 28.19
N THR A 104 -11.89 -5.45 26.88
CA THR A 104 -12.10 -4.31 25.98
C THR A 104 -13.44 -4.37 25.24
N SER A 105 -14.07 -3.21 25.06
CA SER A 105 -15.35 -3.11 24.34
C SER A 105 -15.26 -3.54 22.87
N VAL A 106 -14.09 -3.40 22.25
CA VAL A 106 -13.80 -3.81 20.87
C VAL A 106 -13.40 -5.28 20.75
N GLY A 107 -13.05 -5.92 21.87
CA GLY A 107 -12.47 -7.26 21.93
C GLY A 107 -13.37 -8.33 21.29
N LYS A 108 -14.66 -8.34 21.62
CA LYS A 108 -15.63 -9.28 21.06
C LYS A 108 -15.78 -9.19 19.55
N GLU A 109 -15.71 -7.98 18.99
CA GLU A 109 -15.78 -7.79 17.54
C GLU A 109 -14.49 -8.26 16.86
N ILE A 110 -13.32 -7.98 17.46
CA ILE A 110 -12.04 -8.51 16.98
C ILE A 110 -12.06 -10.04 16.97
N GLU A 111 -12.49 -10.67 18.06
CA GLU A 111 -12.57 -12.14 18.18
C GLU A 111 -13.46 -12.73 17.09
N LYS A 112 -14.65 -12.14 16.88
CA LYS A 112 -15.59 -12.56 15.85
C LYS A 112 -15.00 -12.42 14.44
N GLN A 113 -14.32 -11.31 14.16
CA GLN A 113 -13.67 -11.07 12.86
C GLN A 113 -12.56 -12.08 12.60
N LEU A 114 -11.64 -12.26 13.56
CA LEU A 114 -10.56 -13.24 13.44
C LEU A 114 -11.10 -14.66 13.26
N SER A 115 -12.13 -15.04 14.02
CA SER A 115 -12.76 -16.36 13.90
C SER A 115 -13.45 -16.55 12.56
N LYS A 116 -14.08 -15.50 12.02
CA LYS A 116 -14.73 -15.53 10.70
C LYS A 116 -13.71 -15.69 9.56
N TRP A 117 -12.58 -14.99 9.63
CA TRP A 117 -11.55 -15.04 8.59
C TRP A 117 -10.67 -16.30 8.68
N TYR A 118 -10.40 -16.77 9.89
CA TYR A 118 -9.40 -17.79 10.17
C TYR A 118 -9.99 -18.87 11.09
N SER A 119 -11.03 -19.56 10.61
CA SER A 119 -11.64 -20.69 11.32
C SER A 119 -10.62 -21.80 11.57
N LEU A 120 -10.64 -22.33 12.79
CA LEU A 120 -9.87 -23.51 13.18
C LEU A 120 -10.86 -24.63 13.51
N ASP A 121 -10.50 -25.89 13.23
CA ASP A 121 -11.39 -27.04 13.37
C ASP A 121 -11.62 -27.47 14.84
N GLU A 122 -10.96 -26.85 15.81
CA GLU A 122 -10.95 -27.31 17.21
C GLU A 122 -11.97 -26.60 18.13
N LYS A 123 -12.51 -27.37 19.09
CA LYS A 123 -13.60 -26.96 19.99
C LYS A 123 -13.17 -26.08 21.17
N LYS A 124 -11.87 -25.88 21.40
CA LYS A 124 -11.33 -24.99 22.44
C LYS A 124 -10.23 -24.16 21.83
N VAL A 125 -10.49 -22.87 21.68
CA VAL A 125 -9.51 -21.91 21.15
C VAL A 125 -8.61 -21.47 22.30
N SER A 126 -7.30 -21.67 22.15
CA SER A 126 -6.27 -21.20 23.09
C SER A 126 -5.69 -19.85 22.68
N ASP A 127 -4.96 -19.18 23.58
CA ASP A 127 -4.26 -17.94 23.26
C ASP A 127 -3.24 -18.11 22.11
N ASP A 128 -2.61 -19.28 22.03
CA ASP A 128 -1.70 -19.65 20.92
C ASP A 128 -2.44 -19.73 19.58
N GLU A 129 -3.68 -20.23 19.57
CA GLU A 129 -4.52 -20.21 18.38
C GLU A 129 -4.91 -18.78 17.97
N HIS A 130 -5.21 -17.92 18.94
CA HIS A 130 -5.48 -16.51 18.65
C HIS A 130 -4.24 -15.78 18.12
N LYS A 131 -3.06 -16.09 18.66
CA LYS A 131 -1.77 -15.64 18.12
C LYS A 131 -1.57 -16.12 16.69
N PHE A 132 -1.91 -17.37 16.37
CA PHE A 132 -1.85 -17.88 15.00
C PHE A 132 -2.82 -17.16 14.06
N ARG A 133 -4.06 -16.86 14.50
CA ARG A 133 -5.02 -16.06 13.69
C ARG A 133 -4.51 -14.65 13.46
N PHE A 134 -3.90 -14.02 14.45
CA PHE A 134 -3.24 -12.73 14.27
C PHE A 134 -2.07 -12.82 13.28
N PHE A 135 -1.24 -13.86 13.37
CA PHE A 135 -0.17 -14.10 12.40
C PHE A 135 -0.72 -14.22 10.99
N LYS A 136 -1.81 -14.98 10.78
CA LYS A 136 -2.48 -15.08 9.49
C LYS A 136 -3.00 -13.73 8.98
N LEU A 137 -3.59 -12.92 9.86
CA LEU A 137 -4.00 -11.56 9.53
C LEU A 137 -2.82 -10.72 9.04
N ALA A 138 -1.71 -10.74 9.78
CA ALA A 138 -0.51 -9.97 9.45
C ALA A 138 0.15 -10.46 8.14
N GLU A 139 0.24 -11.77 7.94
CA GLU A 139 0.75 -12.41 6.72
C GLU A 139 -0.07 -11.99 5.50
N GLU A 140 -1.40 -12.07 5.59
CA GLU A 140 -2.29 -11.74 4.48
C GLU A 140 -2.22 -10.25 4.12
N ILE A 141 -2.22 -9.37 5.13
CA ILE A 141 -2.04 -7.92 4.93
C ILE A 141 -0.70 -7.63 4.26
N THR A 142 0.36 -8.27 4.73
CA THR A 142 1.72 -8.11 4.17
C THR A 142 1.76 -8.53 2.70
N TYR A 143 1.23 -9.72 2.39
CA TYR A 143 1.17 -10.22 1.02
C TYR A 143 0.42 -9.25 0.10
N MET A 144 -0.73 -8.75 0.54
CA MET A 144 -1.52 -7.79 -0.24
C MET A 144 -0.79 -6.47 -0.48
N LEU A 145 -0.10 -5.93 0.53
CA LEU A 145 0.68 -4.70 0.37
C LEU A 145 1.86 -4.90 -0.58
N ILE A 146 2.55 -6.04 -0.50
CA ILE A 146 3.64 -6.38 -1.43
C ILE A 146 3.11 -6.49 -2.85
N LEU A 147 1.99 -7.19 -3.06
CA LEU A 147 1.36 -7.32 -4.38
C LEU A 147 1.00 -5.95 -4.95
N LEU A 148 0.38 -5.08 -4.14
CA LEU A 148 0.05 -3.72 -4.52
C LEU A 148 1.28 -2.92 -4.99
N GLN A 149 2.39 -3.04 -4.26
CA GLN A 149 3.65 -2.39 -4.62
C GLN A 149 4.20 -2.94 -5.94
N VAL A 150 4.22 -4.26 -6.12
CA VAL A 150 4.71 -4.92 -7.34
C VAL A 150 3.90 -4.50 -8.56
N GLU A 151 2.57 -4.53 -8.47
CA GLU A 151 1.69 -4.10 -9.55
C GLU A 151 1.90 -2.63 -9.92
N THR A 152 2.04 -1.77 -8.90
CA THR A 152 2.24 -0.34 -9.10
C THR A 152 3.61 -0.05 -9.74
N ARG A 153 4.68 -0.66 -9.23
CA ARG A 153 6.02 -0.52 -9.81
C ARG A 153 6.08 -1.02 -11.25
N THR A 154 5.45 -2.16 -11.52
CA THR A 154 5.41 -2.75 -12.88
C THR A 154 4.68 -1.82 -13.84
N LYS A 155 3.51 -1.32 -13.45
CA LYS A 155 2.74 -0.37 -14.26
C LYS A 155 3.52 0.91 -14.53
N ASN A 156 4.15 1.49 -13.51
CA ASN A 156 4.94 2.71 -13.65
C ASN A 156 6.13 2.50 -14.60
N ARG A 157 6.81 1.36 -14.50
CA ARG A 157 7.95 1.03 -15.37
C ARG A 157 7.52 0.82 -16.83
N VAL A 158 6.37 0.20 -17.07
CA VAL A 158 5.81 0.09 -18.43
C VAL A 158 5.51 1.47 -19.01
N LEU A 159 4.86 2.34 -18.24
CA LEU A 159 4.56 3.71 -18.66
C LEU A 159 5.82 4.53 -18.95
N GLU A 160 6.87 4.35 -18.15
CA GLU A 160 8.17 5.00 -18.35
C GLU A 160 8.83 4.53 -19.65
N ILE A 161 8.86 3.22 -19.92
CA ILE A 161 9.38 2.66 -21.17
C ILE A 161 8.58 3.15 -22.38
N GLU A 162 7.25 3.17 -22.30
CA GLU A 162 6.40 3.67 -23.38
C GLU A 162 6.66 5.16 -23.67
N LYS A 163 6.88 5.95 -22.62
CA LYS A 163 7.25 7.37 -22.73
C LYS A 163 8.60 7.53 -23.41
N GLU A 164 9.64 6.85 -22.93
CA GLU A 164 10.99 6.89 -23.51
C GLU A 164 10.99 6.47 -25.00
N PHE A 165 10.26 5.40 -25.33
CA PHE A 165 10.11 4.94 -26.71
C PHE A 165 9.41 5.97 -27.59
N THR A 166 8.35 6.60 -27.09
CA THR A 166 7.59 7.63 -27.83
C THR A 166 8.45 8.87 -28.06
N GLU A 167 9.17 9.33 -27.04
CA GLU A 167 10.10 10.47 -27.13
C GLU A 167 11.24 10.18 -28.10
N GLY A 168 11.84 9.00 -28.03
CA GLY A 168 12.89 8.55 -28.95
C GLY A 168 12.39 8.49 -30.40
N ASN A 169 11.23 7.88 -30.63
CA ASN A 169 10.64 7.84 -31.97
C ASN A 169 10.34 9.24 -32.51
N LEU A 170 9.74 10.12 -31.71
CA LEU A 170 9.44 11.47 -32.13
C LEU A 170 10.71 12.23 -32.51
N LYS A 171 11.79 12.08 -31.72
CA LYS A 171 13.08 12.67 -32.02
C LYS A 171 13.64 12.15 -33.36
N SER A 172 13.64 10.84 -33.57
CA SER A 172 14.07 10.23 -34.83
C SER A 172 13.22 10.71 -36.02
N TYR A 173 11.90 10.84 -35.84
CA TYR A 173 11.03 11.40 -36.87
C TYR A 173 11.38 12.86 -37.19
N VAL A 174 11.65 13.69 -36.18
CA VAL A 174 12.06 15.09 -36.37
C VAL A 174 13.39 15.17 -37.12
N GLU A 175 14.36 14.34 -36.76
CA GLU A 175 15.66 14.24 -37.44
C GLU A 175 15.46 13.90 -38.93
N VAL A 176 14.74 12.81 -39.22
CA VAL A 176 14.45 12.40 -40.62
C VAL A 176 13.70 13.48 -41.39
N VAL A 177 12.69 14.12 -40.79
CA VAL A 177 11.91 15.17 -41.47
C VAL A 177 12.76 16.41 -41.72
N SER A 178 13.69 16.75 -40.82
CA SER A 178 14.55 17.92 -40.97
C SER A 178 15.54 17.82 -42.13
N GLU A 179 15.84 16.60 -42.58
CA GLU A 179 16.71 16.33 -43.72
C GLU A 179 15.97 16.41 -45.07
N LEU A 180 14.64 16.56 -45.08
CA LEU A 180 13.85 16.66 -46.31
C LEU A 180 13.82 18.09 -46.86
N GLU A 181 13.86 18.23 -48.19
CA GLU A 181 13.78 19.54 -48.85
C GLU A 181 12.53 20.35 -48.48
N ASN A 182 11.43 19.68 -48.14
CA ASN A 182 10.15 20.28 -47.76
C ASN A 182 9.86 20.24 -46.24
N ALA A 183 10.89 20.11 -45.40
CA ALA A 183 10.77 19.99 -43.94
C ALA A 183 9.84 21.04 -43.29
N SER A 184 9.98 22.32 -43.68
CA SER A 184 9.19 23.42 -43.11
C SER A 184 7.68 23.29 -43.38
N GLU A 185 7.30 22.78 -44.55
CA GLU A 185 5.89 22.57 -44.90
C GLU A 185 5.30 21.39 -44.12
N ILE A 186 6.08 20.31 -43.98
CA ILE A 186 5.69 19.12 -43.21
C ILE A 186 5.51 19.48 -41.73
N GLN A 187 6.46 20.20 -41.12
CA GLN A 187 6.37 20.61 -39.71
C GLN A 187 5.14 21.49 -39.46
N SER A 188 4.83 22.43 -40.37
CA SER A 188 3.63 23.28 -40.27
C SER A 188 2.34 22.46 -40.31
N LYS A 189 2.26 21.46 -41.20
CA LYS A 189 1.12 20.53 -41.30
C LYS A 189 0.97 19.65 -40.05
N VAL A 190 2.07 19.13 -39.51
CA VAL A 190 2.06 18.33 -38.28
C VAL A 190 1.60 19.19 -37.10
N PHE A 191 2.12 20.41 -36.94
CA PHE A 191 1.72 21.32 -35.87
C PHE A 191 0.23 21.67 -35.93
N ALA A 192 -0.30 21.97 -37.12
CA ALA A 192 -1.72 22.25 -37.31
C ALA A 192 -2.59 21.06 -36.86
N LYS A 193 -2.27 19.84 -37.33
CA LYS A 193 -3.00 18.62 -36.94
C LYS A 193 -2.88 18.30 -35.46
N THR A 194 -1.71 18.53 -34.84
CA THR A 194 -1.52 18.33 -33.40
C THR A 194 -2.33 19.34 -32.60
N SER A 195 -2.39 20.60 -33.03
CA SER A 195 -3.19 21.65 -32.37
C SER A 195 -4.69 21.43 -32.49
N GLU A 196 -5.16 20.78 -33.56
CA GLU A 196 -6.55 20.33 -33.71
C GLU A 196 -6.89 19.20 -32.72
N LYS A 197 -5.97 18.25 -32.54
CA LYS A 197 -6.15 17.11 -31.63
C LYS A 197 -5.93 17.47 -30.16
N LEU A 198 -5.10 18.47 -29.87
CA LEU A 198 -4.74 18.93 -28.53
C LEU A 198 -5.05 20.43 -28.39
N PRO A 199 -6.33 20.80 -28.24
CA PRO A 199 -6.76 22.20 -28.31
C PRO A 199 -6.19 23.09 -27.19
N HIS A 200 -5.69 22.52 -26.09
CA HIS A 200 -5.03 23.23 -25.00
C HIS A 200 -3.58 23.67 -25.31
N LEU A 201 -3.01 23.25 -26.46
CA LEU A 201 -1.72 23.72 -26.95
C LEU A 201 -1.81 24.98 -27.82
N LYS A 202 -3.01 25.55 -27.99
CA LYS A 202 -3.17 26.82 -28.69
C LYS A 202 -2.52 27.93 -27.88
N ILE A 203 -1.33 28.35 -28.31
CA ILE A 203 -0.71 29.60 -27.84
C ILE A 203 -1.48 30.72 -28.51
N ASP A 204 -2.22 31.51 -27.72
CA ASP A 204 -2.84 32.74 -28.20
C ASP A 204 -1.74 33.62 -28.79
N LYS A 205 -1.81 33.85 -30.10
CA LYS A 205 -0.94 34.82 -30.77
C LYS A 205 -1.27 36.20 -30.21
N LYS A 206 -0.43 36.72 -29.31
CA LYS A 206 -0.33 38.16 -29.05
C LYS A 206 0.41 38.84 -30.19
#